data_AF-Q7N311-F1
#
_entry.id   AF-Q7N311-F1
#
_cell.length_a   1.000
_cell.length_b   1.000
_cell.length_c   1.000
_cell.angle_alpha   90.00
_cell.angle_beta   90.00
_cell.angle_gamma   90.00
#
_symmetry.space_group_name_H-M   'P 1'
#
loop_
_entity.id
_entity.type
_entity.pdbx_description
1 polymer ?
#
loop_
_entity_poly.entity_id
_entity_poly.type
_entity_poly.pdbx_seq_one_letter_code
_entity_poly.pdbx_strand_id
1 'polypeptide(L)'
;MKNKYSELSDFEINKLVLIQESKESLAEIINIRQRNHVFRIFHRQVIADVKFKDESDFSEIGPFDFCNNPSDAWNIIVKNKISLVYVNDFWSARQYHNACIEVNDKNPLKAAMIVFLMMSKGATSV
;
A
#
# COMPACT_ATOMS: atom_id res chain seq x y z
N MET A 1 12.04 5.81 -15.15
CA MET A 1 13.00 5.88 -14.04
C MET A 1 12.59 4.81 -13.03
N LYS A 2 13.45 3.83 -12.73
CA LYS A 2 13.11 2.77 -11.75
C LYS A 2 13.03 3.41 -10.37
N ASN A 3 11.88 3.29 -9.69
CA ASN A 3 11.75 3.68 -8.29
C ASN A 3 12.11 2.47 -7.41
N LYS A 4 12.56 2.71 -6.17
CA LYS A 4 12.99 1.61 -5.27
C LYS A 4 11.90 0.61 -4.88
N TYR A 5 10.63 0.91 -5.11
CA TYR A 5 9.52 0.00 -4.83
C TYR A 5 9.21 -0.90 -6.03
N SER A 6 9.66 -0.55 -7.24
CA SER A 6 9.42 -1.34 -8.45
C SER A 6 10.07 -2.74 -8.43
N GLU A 7 11.04 -2.95 -7.55
CA GLU A 7 11.74 -4.24 -7.37
C GLU A 7 11.16 -5.06 -6.21
N LEU A 8 10.20 -4.49 -5.45
CA LEU A 8 9.57 -5.18 -4.33
C LEU A 8 8.45 -6.12 -4.80
N SER A 9 8.33 -7.22 -4.06
CA SER A 9 7.18 -8.12 -4.17
C SER A 9 5.89 -7.42 -3.71
N ASP A 10 4.74 -7.94 -4.15
CA ASP A 10 3.44 -7.42 -3.73
C ASP A 10 3.25 -7.52 -2.22
N PHE A 11 3.79 -8.55 -1.57
CA PHE A 11 3.78 -8.66 -0.11
C PHE A 11 4.51 -7.49 0.55
N GLU A 12 5.73 -7.17 0.10
CA GLU A 12 6.53 -6.07 0.65
C GLU A 12 5.84 -4.72 0.44
N ILE A 13 5.22 -4.50 -0.72
CA ILE A 13 4.43 -3.28 -0.98
C ILE A 13 3.21 -3.24 -0.07
N ASN A 14 2.42 -4.33 0.00
CA ASN A 14 1.22 -4.40 0.86
C ASN A 14 1.56 -4.15 2.33
N LYS A 15 2.69 -4.67 2.82
CA LYS A 15 3.22 -4.40 4.16
C LYS A 15 3.53 -2.92 4.37
N LEU A 16 4.25 -2.30 3.42
CA LEU A 16 4.59 -0.88 3.52
C LEU A 16 3.34 0.02 3.46
N VAL A 17 2.35 -0.33 2.63
CA VAL A 17 1.07 0.38 2.55
C VAL A 17 0.33 0.32 3.87
N LEU A 18 0.22 -0.87 4.49
CA LEU A 18 -0.44 -1.04 5.79
C LEU A 18 0.23 -0.17 6.87
N ILE A 19 1.56 -0.17 6.93
CA ILE A 19 2.32 0.67 7.87
C ILE A 19 2.03 2.15 7.62
N GLN A 20 2.02 2.58 6.36
CA GLN A 20 1.79 3.98 6.02
C GLN A 20 0.37 4.44 6.34
N GLU A 21 -0.66 3.66 5.99
CA GLU A 21 -2.06 4.01 6.28
C GLU A 21 -2.34 4.01 7.79
N SER A 22 -1.62 3.20 8.56
CA SER A 22 -1.81 3.10 10.02
C SER A 22 -1.11 4.22 10.80
N LYS A 23 -0.33 5.12 10.17
CA LYS A 23 0.42 6.17 10.89
C LYS A 23 -0.46 7.15 11.65
N GLU A 24 -1.67 7.40 11.16
CA GLU A 24 -2.65 8.29 11.80
C GLU A 24 -3.69 7.52 12.63
N SER A 25 -3.52 6.19 12.76
CA SER A 25 -4.42 5.34 13.52
C SER A 25 -4.23 5.49 15.03
N LEU A 26 -5.29 5.24 15.80
CA LEU A 26 -5.22 5.07 17.25
C LEU A 26 -4.72 3.69 17.68
N ALA A 27 -4.52 2.77 16.72
CA ALA A 27 -4.00 1.43 16.95
C ALA A 27 -2.51 1.35 16.64
N GLU A 28 -1.75 0.71 17.53
CA GLU A 28 -0.34 0.38 17.32
C GLU A 28 -0.21 -0.98 16.63
N ILE A 29 0.60 -1.07 15.58
CA ILE A 29 0.93 -2.36 14.96
C ILE A 29 2.00 -3.04 15.81
N ILE A 30 1.66 -4.21 16.37
CA ILE A 30 2.56 -5.01 17.21
C ILE A 30 3.37 -5.99 16.36
N ASN A 31 2.72 -6.58 15.34
CA ASN A 31 3.34 -7.58 14.49
C ASN A 31 2.75 -7.52 13.07
N ILE A 32 3.57 -7.85 12.07
CA ILE A 32 3.14 -7.95 10.68
C ILE A 32 3.71 -9.24 10.08
N ARG A 33 2.83 -10.06 9.51
CA ARG A 33 3.19 -11.34 8.89
C ARG A 33 2.59 -11.50 7.50
N GLN A 34 3.26 -12.33 6.72
CA GLN A 34 2.74 -12.83 5.45
C GLN A 34 1.69 -13.91 5.70
N ARG A 35 0.58 -13.88 4.97
CA ARG A 35 -0.42 -14.95 5.09
C ARG A 35 0.16 -16.28 4.59
N ASN A 36 0.27 -17.25 5.48
CA ASN A 36 0.61 -18.62 5.12
C ASN A 36 -0.65 -19.35 4.62
N HIS A 37 -0.63 -19.82 3.37
CA HIS A 37 -1.75 -20.53 2.76
C HIS A 37 -1.25 -21.55 1.73
N VAL A 38 -2.02 -22.62 1.49
CA VAL A 38 -1.68 -23.64 0.47
C VAL A 38 -1.60 -23.06 -0.94
N PHE A 39 -2.44 -22.07 -1.24
CA PHE A 39 -2.41 -21.35 -2.51
C PHE A 39 -1.46 -20.16 -2.45
N ARG A 40 -0.42 -20.20 -3.29
CA ARG A 40 0.62 -19.16 -3.37
C ARG A 40 0.09 -17.77 -3.70
N ILE A 41 -1.07 -17.66 -4.37
CA ILE A 41 -1.70 -16.37 -4.66
C ILE A 41 -1.99 -15.55 -3.40
N PHE A 42 -2.19 -16.20 -2.25
CA PHE A 42 -2.44 -15.50 -0.99
C PHE A 42 -1.17 -15.11 -0.24
N HIS A 43 0.01 -15.58 -0.68
CA HIS A 43 1.29 -15.18 -0.08
C HIS A 43 1.59 -13.71 -0.30
N ARG A 44 0.94 -13.03 -1.25
CA ARG A 44 1.06 -11.57 -1.38
C ARG A 44 0.31 -10.78 -0.30
N GLN A 45 -0.55 -11.44 0.48
CA GLN A 45 -1.39 -10.76 1.48
C GLN A 45 -0.65 -10.53 2.79
N VAL A 46 -0.98 -9.42 3.44
CA VAL A 46 -0.44 -9.02 4.74
C VAL A 46 -1.49 -9.13 5.84
N ILE A 47 -1.10 -9.67 6.99
CA ILE A 47 -1.89 -9.73 8.23
C ILE A 47 -1.10 -8.96 9.31
N ALA A 48 -1.80 -8.25 10.18
CA ALA A 48 -1.17 -7.57 11.32
C ALA A 48 -1.92 -7.84 12.62
N ASP A 49 -1.17 -7.89 13.71
CA ASP A 49 -1.72 -7.81 15.06
C ASP A 49 -1.62 -6.35 15.50
N VAL A 50 -2.74 -5.77 15.93
CA VAL A 50 -2.83 -4.37 16.38
C VAL A 50 -3.33 -4.28 17.80
N LYS A 51 -2.85 -3.28 18.53
CA LYS A 51 -3.31 -2.97 19.88
C LYS A 51 -3.91 -1.58 19.91
N PHE A 52 -5.15 -1.45 20.37
CA PHE A 52 -5.78 -0.17 20.60
C PHE A 52 -5.34 0.38 21.96
N LYS A 53 -5.20 1.71 22.07
CA LYS A 53 -4.69 2.37 23.29
C LYS A 53 -5.46 2.01 24.57
N ASP A 54 -6.76 1.73 24.44
CA ASP A 54 -7.66 1.48 25.55
C ASP A 54 -7.99 -0.02 25.74
N GLU A 55 -7.32 -0.91 25.01
CA GLU A 55 -7.54 -2.36 25.08
C GLU A 55 -6.32 -3.09 25.67
N SER A 56 -6.56 -4.10 26.51
CA SER A 56 -5.49 -4.94 27.07
C SER A 56 -4.90 -5.90 26.03
N ASP A 57 -5.77 -6.40 25.16
CA ASP A 57 -5.46 -7.45 24.19
C ASP A 57 -5.12 -6.86 22.82
N PHE A 58 -4.59 -7.71 21.93
CA PHE A 58 -4.38 -7.36 20.53
C PHE A 58 -5.46 -8.01 19.66
N SER A 59 -5.77 -7.34 18.55
CA SER A 59 -6.68 -7.83 17.52
C SER A 59 -5.92 -8.14 16.24
N GLU A 60 -6.27 -9.24 15.56
CA GLU A 60 -5.79 -9.52 14.21
C GLU A 60 -6.61 -8.73 13.19
N ILE A 61 -5.95 -8.09 12.23
CA ILE A 61 -6.57 -7.42 11.08
C ILE A 61 -6.03 -7.94 9.75
N GLY A 62 -6.87 -7.84 8.72
CA GLY A 62 -6.59 -8.37 7.39
C GLY A 62 -7.25 -9.74 7.16
N PRO A 63 -6.76 -10.54 6.18
CA PRO A 63 -5.63 -10.27 5.30
C PRO A 63 -5.92 -9.17 4.27
N PHE A 64 -4.96 -8.28 4.03
CA PHE A 64 -5.06 -7.21 3.02
C PHE A 64 -4.22 -7.50 1.78
N ASP A 65 -4.70 -7.05 0.62
CA ASP A 65 -4.04 -7.18 -0.68
C ASP A 65 -4.16 -5.91 -1.52
N PHE A 66 -3.61 -4.80 -1.04
CA PHE A 66 -3.71 -3.49 -1.71
C PHE A 66 -3.23 -3.49 -3.17
N CYS A 67 -2.26 -4.32 -3.52
CA CYS A 67 -1.76 -4.43 -4.89
C CYS A 67 -2.71 -5.16 -5.84
N ASN A 68 -3.70 -5.92 -5.36
CA ASN A 68 -4.51 -6.79 -6.21
C ASN A 68 -6.01 -6.85 -5.86
N ASN A 69 -6.43 -6.24 -4.76
CA ASN A 69 -7.83 -6.18 -4.32
C ASN A 69 -8.32 -4.72 -4.34
N PRO A 70 -9.25 -4.36 -5.25
CA PRO A 70 -9.80 -3.01 -5.32
C PRO A 70 -10.40 -2.53 -4.01
N SER A 71 -11.09 -3.39 -3.25
CA SER A 71 -11.74 -2.99 -1.99
C SER A 71 -10.73 -2.52 -0.94
N ASP A 72 -9.55 -3.15 -0.90
CA ASP A 72 -8.47 -2.75 0.01
C ASP A 72 -7.78 -1.45 -0.46
N ALA A 73 -7.65 -1.27 -1.78
CA ALA A 73 -6.90 -0.17 -2.38
C ALA A 73 -7.71 1.12 -2.58
N TRP A 74 -9.02 1.01 -2.82
CA TRP A 74 -9.81 2.09 -3.40
C TRP A 74 -9.89 3.32 -2.50
N ASN A 75 -10.07 3.11 -1.20
CA ASN A 75 -10.11 4.20 -0.24
C ASN A 75 -8.81 5.02 -0.23
N ILE A 76 -7.65 4.35 -0.35
CA ILE A 76 -6.34 5.01 -0.44
C ILE A 76 -6.25 5.82 -1.74
N ILE A 77 -6.66 5.24 -2.87
CA ILE A 77 -6.61 5.89 -4.20
C ILE A 77 -7.42 7.20 -4.19
N VAL A 78 -8.67 7.14 -3.73
CA VAL A 78 -9.58 8.30 -3.74
C VAL A 78 -9.15 9.35 -2.73
N LYS A 79 -8.84 8.95 -1.48
CA LYS A 79 -8.39 9.86 -0.41
C LYS A 79 -7.15 10.65 -0.82
N ASN A 80 -6.20 10.00 -1.51
CA ASN A 80 -4.95 10.60 -1.94
C ASN A 80 -5.00 11.22 -3.35
N LYS A 81 -6.16 11.19 -4.01
CA LYS A 81 -6.40 11.75 -5.36
C LYS A 81 -5.41 11.20 -6.40
N ILE A 82 -5.14 9.89 -6.34
CA ILE A 82 -4.26 9.20 -7.28
C ILE A 82 -5.07 8.89 -8.53
N SER A 83 -4.68 9.48 -9.66
CA SER A 83 -5.28 9.20 -10.96
C SER A 83 -4.74 7.90 -11.56
N LEU A 84 -5.57 7.20 -12.33
CA LEU A 84 -5.22 5.98 -13.06
C LEU A 84 -5.59 6.15 -14.54
N VAL A 85 -4.61 6.01 -15.43
CA VAL A 85 -4.83 6.12 -16.88
C VAL A 85 -4.12 4.97 -17.58
N TYR A 86 -4.77 4.34 -18.57
CA TYR A 86 -4.14 3.32 -19.40
C TYR A 86 -3.50 3.96 -20.64
N VAL A 87 -2.19 3.80 -20.81
CA VAL A 87 -1.40 4.39 -21.91
C VAL A 87 -0.26 3.45 -22.28
N ASN A 88 -0.04 3.24 -23.59
CA ASN A 88 1.08 2.46 -24.13
C ASN A 88 1.23 1.06 -23.51
N ASP A 89 0.12 0.33 -23.37
CA ASP A 89 0.04 -1.01 -22.76
C ASP A 89 0.35 -1.10 -21.26
N PHE A 90 0.46 0.03 -20.55
CA PHE A 90 0.65 0.07 -19.10
C PHE A 90 -0.43 0.92 -18.43
N TRP A 91 -0.66 0.64 -17.15
CA TRP A 91 -1.37 1.55 -16.27
C TRP A 91 -0.38 2.57 -15.70
N SER A 92 -0.73 3.85 -15.86
CA SER A 92 -0.02 4.98 -15.28
C SER A 92 -0.81 5.49 -14.08
N ALA A 93 -0.22 5.38 -12.89
CA ALA A 93 -0.73 6.00 -11.68
C ALA A 93 -0.02 7.33 -11.43
N ARG A 94 -0.76 8.40 -11.14
CA ARG A 94 -0.19 9.75 -10.99
C ARG A 94 -0.79 10.55 -9.85
N GLN A 95 0.04 11.36 -9.21
CA GLN A 95 -0.38 12.37 -8.24
C GLN A 95 0.40 13.67 -8.46
N TYR A 96 -0.29 14.81 -8.42
CA TYR A 96 0.19 16.12 -8.86
C TYR A 96 0.44 17.13 -7.74
N HIS A 97 0.44 16.71 -6.47
CA HIS A 97 0.66 17.61 -5.34
C HIS A 97 2.17 17.72 -5.06
N ASN A 98 2.71 18.93 -5.17
CA ASN A 98 4.13 19.32 -4.96
C ASN A 98 5.13 18.86 -6.04
N ALA A 99 5.00 17.65 -6.59
CA ALA A 99 5.78 17.17 -7.73
C ALA A 99 4.95 16.17 -8.53
N CYS A 100 5.19 16.05 -9.84
CA CYS A 100 4.55 15.01 -10.65
C CYS A 100 5.15 13.65 -10.29
N ILE A 101 4.48 12.88 -9.42
CA ILE A 101 4.81 11.48 -9.16
C ILE A 101 4.05 10.63 -10.18
N GLU A 102 4.78 9.84 -10.95
CA GLU A 102 4.22 8.92 -11.93
C GLU A 102 4.88 7.54 -11.81
N VAL A 103 4.05 6.51 -11.80
CA VAL A 103 4.49 5.11 -11.80
C VAL A 103 3.70 4.37 -12.87
N ASN A 104 4.43 3.65 -13.74
CA ASN A 104 3.84 2.80 -14.77
C ASN A 104 4.05 1.33 -14.40
N ASP A 105 2.98 0.54 -14.41
CA ASP A 105 3.00 -0.89 -14.14
C ASP A 105 1.94 -1.60 -14.99
N LYS A 106 2.05 -2.93 -15.17
CA LYS A 106 0.98 -3.71 -15.80
C LYS A 106 -0.24 -3.86 -14.87
N ASN A 107 -0.04 -3.71 -13.56
CA ASN A 107 -1.08 -3.74 -12.54
C ASN A 107 -1.40 -2.32 -12.05
N PRO A 108 -2.65 -1.82 -12.24
CA PRO A 108 -3.03 -0.45 -11.85
C PRO A 108 -2.97 -0.22 -10.34
N LEU A 109 -3.35 -1.20 -9.54
CA LEU A 109 -3.41 -1.06 -8.08
C LEU A 109 -1.99 -1.05 -7.50
N LYS A 110 -1.10 -1.91 -8.01
CA LYS A 110 0.33 -1.87 -7.67
C LYS A 110 0.95 -0.51 -8.00
N ALA A 111 0.68 0.03 -9.20
CA ALA A 111 1.15 1.37 -9.57
C ALA A 111 0.66 2.44 -8.58
N ALA A 112 -0.64 2.42 -8.23
CA ALA A 112 -1.21 3.37 -7.27
C ALA A 112 -0.60 3.27 -5.88
N MET A 113 -0.41 2.05 -5.35
CA MET A 113 0.20 1.84 -4.04
C MET A 113 1.65 2.34 -3.99
N ILE A 114 2.40 2.18 -5.08
CA ILE A 114 3.75 2.75 -5.19
C ILE A 114 3.70 4.28 -5.16
N VAL A 115 2.78 4.92 -5.90
CA VAL A 115 2.59 6.38 -5.84
C VAL A 115 2.30 6.84 -4.42
N PHE A 116 1.38 6.18 -3.70
CA PHE A 116 1.06 6.47 -2.31
C PHE A 116 2.30 6.40 -1.39
N LEU A 117 3.12 5.36 -1.54
CA LEU A 117 4.38 5.21 -0.79
C LEU A 117 5.46 6.24 -1.19
N MET A 118 5.40 6.79 -2.40
CA MET A 118 6.29 7.86 -2.86
C MET A 118 5.87 9.23 -2.32
N MET A 119 4.56 9.52 -2.26
CA MET A 119 4.02 10.77 -1.71
C MET A 119 4.49 11.01 -0.26
N SER A 120 4.54 9.95 0.52
CA SER A 120 4.90 9.98 1.94
C SER A 120 6.38 10.29 2.22
N LYS A 121 7.24 10.32 1.18
CA LYS A 121 8.64 10.71 1.28
C LYS A 121 8.91 12.18 0.88
N GLY A 122 7.88 12.90 0.42
CA GLY A 122 7.97 14.30 -0.03
C GLY A 122 7.61 15.37 1.02
N ALA A 123 7.48 15.01 2.30
CA ALA A 123 7.15 15.93 3.40
C ALA A 123 8.12 15.84 4.59
N THR A 124 9.38 15.50 4.33
CA THR A 124 10.49 15.75 5.27
C THR A 124 11.61 16.45 4.52
N SER A 125 11.43 17.76 4.37
CA SER A 125 12.54 18.71 4.41
C SER A 125 12.75 19.03 5.88
N VAL A 126 13.79 18.47 6.48
CA VAL A 126 14.47 19.11 7.62
C VAL A 126 15.43 20.13 7.03
#